data_AF-A0AAW6Q3M3-F1
#
_entry.id   AF-A0AAW6Q3M3-F1
#
_cell.length_a   1.000
_cell.length_b   1.000
_cell.length_c   1.000
_cell.angle_alpha   90.00
_cell.angle_beta   90.00
_cell.angle_gamma   90.00
#
_symmetry.space_group_name_H-M   'P 1'
#
loop_
_entity.id
_entity.type
_entity.pdbx_description
1 polymer ?
#
loop_
_entity_poly.entity_id
_entity_poly.type
_entity_poly.pdbx_seq_one_letter_code
_entity_poly.pdbx_strand_id
1 'polypeptide(L)'
;RLSAVWLMHDPAYPESLPAAPLVRYTYTEAGELLAVYDRSNTQVRAFTYDAQHPGRLVGHRYAGRPEMRYRYDDAGRVVEQLNPAGLSYRYQYEQDRITVTDSLNRREVLHTEGGAGLKRVVKKELADGSVTHSGYDAAGRLTAQ
;
A
#
# COMPACT_ATOMS: atom_id res chain seq x y z
N ARG A 1 -3.14 18.76 -10.40
CA ARG A 1 -2.34 17.54 -10.06
C ARG A 1 -0.88 17.86 -10.38
N LEU A 2 0.07 17.42 -9.55
CA LEU A 2 1.49 17.68 -9.76
C LEU A 2 2.00 16.85 -10.94
N SER A 3 2.38 17.47 -12.06
CA SER A 3 2.84 16.74 -13.25
C SER A 3 4.35 16.55 -13.29
N ALA A 4 5.13 17.45 -12.69
CA ALA A 4 6.59 17.34 -12.63
C ALA A 4 7.17 18.18 -11.49
N VAL A 5 8.37 17.80 -11.03
CA VAL A 5 9.18 18.59 -10.09
C VAL A 5 10.47 19.00 -10.79
N TRP A 6 10.84 20.27 -10.67
CA TRP A 6 12.02 20.86 -11.31
C TRP A 6 13.02 21.34 -10.27
N LEU A 7 14.31 21.22 -10.58
CA LEU A 7 15.35 21.86 -9.79
C LEU A 7 15.51 23.31 -10.28
N MET A 8 15.07 24.26 -9.46
CA MET A 8 15.10 25.68 -9.83
C MET A 8 16.33 26.42 -9.29
N HIS A 9 17.02 25.84 -8.31
CA HIS A 9 18.22 26.41 -7.72
C HIS A 9 19.11 25.29 -7.15
N ASP A 10 20.40 25.34 -7.48
CA ASP A 10 21.43 24.47 -6.93
C ASP A 10 22.59 25.37 -6.44
N PRO A 11 22.79 25.50 -5.12
CA PRO A 11 23.87 26.33 -4.58
C PRO A 11 25.28 25.85 -4.96
N ALA A 12 25.46 24.55 -5.20
CA ALA A 12 26.75 23.97 -5.57
C ALA A 12 27.03 24.13 -7.07
N TYR A 13 25.98 24.11 -7.90
CA TYR A 13 26.08 24.22 -9.36
C TYR A 13 25.04 25.18 -9.97
N PRO A 14 25.10 26.49 -9.66
CA PRO A 14 24.04 27.44 -9.99
C PRO A 14 23.81 27.65 -11.49
N GLU A 15 24.85 27.42 -12.31
CA GLU A 15 24.78 27.55 -13.78
C GLU A 15 24.50 26.22 -14.50
N SER A 16 24.41 25.10 -13.76
CA SER A 16 24.27 23.75 -14.33
C SER A 16 22.96 23.09 -13.88
N LEU A 17 21.85 23.82 -14.02
CA LEU A 17 20.52 23.27 -13.76
C LEU A 17 20.13 22.27 -14.86
N PRO A 18 19.45 21.16 -14.53
CA PRO A 18 18.98 20.23 -15.54
C PRO A 18 17.92 20.86 -16.44
N ALA A 19 18.02 20.58 -17.74
CA ALA A 19 16.98 20.90 -18.71
C ALA A 19 15.74 19.99 -18.59
N ALA A 20 15.83 18.89 -17.82
CA ALA A 20 14.76 17.93 -17.59
C ALA A 20 14.26 17.96 -16.14
N PRO A 21 12.99 17.63 -15.89
CA PRO A 21 12.46 17.56 -14.53
C PRO A 21 13.15 16.45 -13.72
N LEU A 22 13.19 16.62 -12.40
CA LEU A 22 13.71 15.61 -11.46
C LEU A 22 12.83 14.36 -11.42
N VAL A 23 11.51 14.56 -11.58
CA VAL A 23 10.50 13.50 -11.62
C VAL A 23 9.28 14.00 -12.40
N ARG A 24 8.62 13.10 -13.12
CA ARG A 24 7.36 13.37 -13.83
C ARG A 24 6.30 12.34 -13.46
N TYR A 25 5.05 12.78 -13.43
CA TYR A 25 3.88 11.99 -13.09
C TYR A 25 2.88 12.04 -14.24
N THR A 26 2.24 10.92 -14.54
CA THR A 26 1.07 10.86 -15.42
C THR A 26 -0.14 10.38 -14.63
N TYR A 27 -1.33 10.74 -15.10
CA TYR A 27 -2.59 10.43 -14.43
C TYR A 27 -3.61 9.88 -15.42
N THR A 28 -4.54 9.07 -14.94
CA THR A 28 -5.78 8.75 -15.67
C THR A 28 -6.63 10.02 -15.84
N GLU A 29 -7.63 9.98 -16.72
CA GLU A 29 -8.60 11.07 -16.85
C GLU A 29 -9.30 11.36 -15.51
N ALA A 30 -9.69 10.29 -14.80
CA ALA A 30 -10.26 10.34 -13.46
C ALA A 30 -9.29 10.90 -12.40
N GLY A 31 -7.98 10.79 -12.63
CA GLY A 31 -6.96 11.42 -11.81
C GLY A 31 -6.13 10.58 -10.92
N GLU A 32 -6.18 9.29 -11.15
CA GLU A 32 -5.39 8.34 -10.43
C GLU A 32 -3.98 8.35 -11.01
N LEU A 33 -2.98 8.24 -10.15
CA LEU A 33 -1.58 8.27 -10.56
C LEU A 33 -1.28 7.06 -11.44
N LEU A 34 -0.98 7.25 -12.72
CA LEU A 34 -0.78 6.16 -13.67
C LEU A 34 0.67 5.67 -13.68
N ALA A 35 1.62 6.61 -13.72
CA ALA A 35 3.04 6.29 -13.76
C ALA A 35 3.91 7.40 -13.16
N VAL A 36 5.09 6.97 -12.69
CA VAL A 36 6.16 7.84 -12.21
C VAL A 36 7.37 7.63 -13.11
N TYR A 37 7.97 8.72 -13.58
CA TYR A 37 9.17 8.71 -14.39
C TYR A 37 10.30 9.42 -13.65
N ASP A 38 11.49 8.82 -13.66
CA ASP A 38 12.69 9.46 -13.12
C ASP A 38 13.21 10.59 -14.03
N ARG A 39 14.33 11.21 -13.61
CA ARG A 39 14.99 12.31 -14.33
C ARG A 39 15.45 11.93 -15.75
N SER A 40 15.72 10.65 -15.99
CA SER A 40 16.09 10.12 -17.30
C SER A 40 14.86 9.81 -18.17
N ASN A 41 13.67 10.20 -17.70
CA ASN A 41 12.37 9.88 -18.31
C ASN A 41 12.10 8.36 -18.40
N THR A 42 12.76 7.56 -17.56
CA THR A 42 12.48 6.13 -17.45
C THR A 42 11.31 5.93 -16.52
N GLN A 43 10.32 5.13 -16.93
CA GLN A 43 9.20 4.79 -16.06
C GLN A 43 9.69 3.92 -14.90
N VAL A 44 9.64 4.43 -13.68
CA VAL A 44 10.11 3.73 -12.47
C VAL A 44 8.99 3.06 -11.69
N ARG A 45 7.74 3.52 -11.87
CA ARG A 45 6.54 2.91 -11.26
C ARG A 45 5.34 2.97 -12.21
N ALA A 46 4.46 1.99 -12.11
CA ALA A 46 3.16 1.96 -12.77
C ALA A 46 2.08 1.51 -11.79
N PHE A 47 0.86 2.02 -11.97
CA PHE A 47 -0.31 1.68 -11.17
C PHE A 47 -1.50 1.38 -12.07
N THR A 48 -2.31 0.43 -11.64
CA THR A 48 -3.49 -0.06 -12.35
C THR A 48 -4.68 0.05 -11.42
N TYR A 49 -5.77 0.66 -11.88
CA TYR A 49 -6.98 0.90 -11.10
C TYR A 49 -8.17 0.14 -11.66
N ASP A 50 -9.15 -0.14 -10.80
CA ASP A 50 -10.42 -0.73 -11.18
C ASP A 50 -11.27 0.30 -11.94
N ALA A 51 -11.57 0.03 -13.20
CA ALA A 51 -12.37 0.91 -14.04
C ALA A 51 -13.81 1.10 -13.52
N GLN A 52 -14.33 0.15 -12.73
CA GLN A 52 -15.69 0.22 -12.16
C GLN A 52 -15.71 0.88 -10.78
N HIS A 53 -14.56 1.02 -10.13
CA HIS A 53 -14.44 1.59 -8.77
C HIS A 53 -13.32 2.62 -8.72
N PRO A 54 -13.59 3.89 -9.10
CA PRO A 54 -12.59 4.95 -9.10
C PRO A 54 -11.83 5.04 -7.76
N GLY A 55 -10.51 5.09 -7.85
CA GLY A 55 -9.58 5.12 -6.71
C GLY A 55 -9.16 3.74 -6.19
N ARG A 56 -9.78 2.64 -6.64
CA ARG A 56 -9.43 1.27 -6.20
C ARG A 56 -8.23 0.74 -6.98
N LEU A 57 -7.06 0.71 -6.34
CA LEU A 57 -5.82 0.18 -6.92
C LEU A 57 -5.86 -1.35 -7.04
N VAL A 58 -5.84 -1.89 -8.26
CA VAL A 58 -5.83 -3.35 -8.50
C VAL A 58 -4.43 -3.90 -8.81
N GLY A 59 -3.47 -3.02 -9.10
CA GLY A 59 -2.10 -3.45 -9.30
C GLY A 59 -1.08 -2.33 -9.24
N HIS A 60 0.16 -2.67 -8.91
CA HIS A 60 1.29 -1.77 -9.06
C HIS A 60 2.57 -2.55 -9.37
N ARG A 61 3.53 -1.87 -10.03
CA ARG A 61 4.84 -2.45 -10.32
C ARG A 61 5.94 -1.41 -10.30
N TYR A 62 7.14 -1.87 -10.00
CA TYR A 62 8.39 -1.14 -10.23
C TYR A 62 8.97 -1.49 -11.59
N ALA A 63 9.84 -0.64 -12.13
CA ALA A 63 10.58 -0.94 -13.36
C ALA A 63 11.28 -2.30 -13.28
N GLY A 64 11.12 -3.12 -14.33
CA GLY A 64 11.76 -4.44 -14.43
C GLY A 64 11.29 -5.48 -13.40
N ARG A 65 10.24 -5.18 -12.61
CA ARG A 65 9.69 -6.10 -11.60
C ARG A 65 8.30 -6.57 -12.03
N PRO A 66 7.90 -7.81 -11.70
CA PRO A 66 6.54 -8.27 -11.90
C PRO A 66 5.51 -7.41 -11.15
N GLU A 67 4.27 -7.41 -11.63
CA GLU A 67 3.17 -6.64 -11.04
C GLU A 67 2.59 -7.33 -9.80
N MET A 68 2.48 -6.56 -8.71
CA MET A 68 1.74 -6.95 -7.52
C MET A 68 0.26 -6.61 -7.74
N ARG A 69 -0.66 -7.51 -7.36
CA ARG A 69 -2.11 -7.33 -7.61
C ARG A 69 -2.92 -7.42 -6.33
N TYR A 70 -4.08 -6.77 -6.35
CA TYR A 70 -5.00 -6.72 -5.23
C TYR A 70 -6.39 -7.16 -5.66
N ARG A 71 -7.04 -7.97 -4.82
CA ARG A 71 -8.46 -8.32 -4.96
C ARG A 71 -9.22 -7.81 -3.76
N TYR A 72 -10.48 -7.49 -4.01
CA TYR A 72 -11.35 -6.85 -3.02
C TYR A 72 -12.62 -7.66 -2.84
N ASP A 73 -13.18 -7.61 -1.63
CA ASP A 73 -14.57 -8.00 -1.40
C ASP A 73 -15.55 -6.87 -1.78
N ASP A 74 -16.85 -7.16 -1.66
CA ASP A 74 -17.93 -6.21 -1.97
C ASP A 74 -17.93 -4.99 -1.03
N ALA A 75 -17.37 -5.14 0.17
CA ALA A 75 -17.17 -4.04 1.11
C ALA A 75 -15.94 -3.18 0.79
N GLY A 76 -15.19 -3.51 -0.27
CA GLY A 76 -13.99 -2.79 -0.69
C GLY A 76 -12.76 -3.06 0.16
N ARG A 77 -12.72 -4.16 0.92
CA ARG A 77 -11.56 -4.59 1.70
C ARG A 77 -10.69 -5.52 0.86
N VAL A 78 -9.36 -5.43 1.02
CA VAL A 78 -8.42 -6.29 0.28
C VAL A 78 -8.50 -7.71 0.83
N VAL A 79 -8.92 -8.68 0.00
CA VAL A 79 -8.97 -10.11 0.37
C VAL A 79 -7.78 -10.91 -0.13
N GLU A 80 -7.07 -10.40 -1.14
CA GLU A 80 -5.86 -11.02 -1.65
C GLU A 80 -4.86 -9.96 -2.10
N GLN A 81 -3.61 -10.15 -1.71
CA GLN A 81 -2.45 -9.50 -2.32
C GLN A 81 -1.61 -10.58 -2.99
N LEU A 82 -1.56 -10.55 -4.32
CA LEU A 82 -0.71 -11.42 -5.11
C LEU A 82 0.66 -10.76 -5.31
N ASN A 83 1.71 -11.43 -4.84
CA ASN A 83 3.09 -11.03 -5.10
C ASN A 83 3.77 -12.10 -5.96
N PRO A 84 4.16 -11.78 -7.21
CA PRO A 84 4.80 -12.76 -8.09
C PRO A 84 6.14 -13.29 -7.57
N ALA A 85 6.77 -12.64 -6.60
CA ALA A 85 7.97 -13.14 -5.92
C ALA A 85 7.67 -14.23 -4.87
N GLY A 86 6.43 -14.72 -4.78
CA GLY A 86 6.04 -15.82 -3.88
C GLY A 86 5.66 -15.39 -2.46
N LEU A 87 5.43 -14.09 -2.22
CA LEU A 87 5.04 -13.53 -0.92
C LEU A 87 3.60 -13.00 -0.96
N SER A 88 2.66 -13.85 -1.36
CA SER A 88 1.24 -13.51 -1.43
C SER A 88 0.55 -13.65 -0.08
N TYR A 89 -0.49 -12.86 0.14
CA TYR A 89 -1.29 -12.86 1.36
C TYR A 89 -2.78 -12.96 1.03
N ARG A 90 -3.52 -13.73 1.82
CA ARG A 90 -4.98 -13.77 1.83
C ARG A 90 -5.49 -13.27 3.16
N TYR A 91 -6.59 -12.52 3.11
CA TYR A 91 -7.20 -11.89 4.27
C TYR A 91 -8.64 -12.39 4.41
N GLN A 92 -8.97 -12.91 5.59
CA GLN A 92 -10.33 -13.26 5.97
C GLN A 92 -10.77 -12.31 7.08
N TYR A 93 -11.88 -11.62 6.87
CA TYR A 93 -12.39 -10.65 7.80
C TYR A 93 -13.64 -11.20 8.49
N GLU A 94 -13.60 -11.18 9.82
CA GLU A 94 -14.72 -11.55 10.69
C GLU A 94 -15.13 -10.33 11.53
N GLN A 95 -16.15 -10.48 12.37
CA GLN A 95 -16.66 -9.38 13.18
C GLN A 95 -15.62 -8.85 14.16
N ASP A 96 -14.85 -9.74 14.78
CA ASP A 96 -13.91 -9.44 15.86
C ASP A 96 -12.46 -9.77 15.49
N ARG A 97 -12.18 -10.32 14.31
CA ARG A 97 -10.81 -10.69 13.93
C ARG A 97 -10.53 -10.62 12.43
N ILE A 98 -9.24 -10.66 12.10
CA ILE A 98 -8.72 -10.79 10.74
C ILE A 98 -7.73 -11.96 10.73
N THR A 99 -7.96 -12.94 9.87
CA THR A 99 -7.01 -14.03 9.63
C THR A 99 -6.19 -13.72 8.39
N VAL A 100 -4.88 -13.59 8.54
CA VAL A 100 -3.91 -13.38 7.46
C VAL A 100 -3.23 -14.70 7.18
N THR A 101 -3.29 -15.17 5.92
CA THR A 101 -2.62 -16.40 5.48
C THR A 101 -1.59 -16.06 4.42
N ASP A 102 -0.33 -16.42 4.65
CA ASP A 102 0.73 -16.22 3.65
C ASP A 102 0.79 -17.35 2.61
N SER A 103 1.74 -17.25 1.68
CA SER A 103 1.98 -18.22 0.61
C SER A 103 2.42 -19.60 1.10
N LEU A 104 2.94 -19.70 2.33
CA LEU A 104 3.33 -20.95 2.98
C LEU A 104 2.19 -21.53 3.83
N ASN A 105 0.99 -20.95 3.76
CA ASN A 105 -0.17 -21.27 4.57
C ASN A 105 0.03 -21.06 6.07
N ARG A 106 1.03 -20.26 6.47
CA ARG A 106 1.17 -19.81 7.85
C ARG A 106 0.09 -18.79 8.15
N ARG A 107 -0.52 -18.90 9.33
CA ARG A 107 -1.65 -18.07 9.75
C ARG A 107 -1.25 -17.13 10.87
N GLU A 108 -1.61 -15.87 10.70
CA GLU A 108 -1.60 -14.85 11.75
C GLU A 108 -3.05 -14.43 12.00
N VAL A 109 -3.44 -14.35 13.27
CA VAL A 109 -4.78 -13.90 13.67
C VAL A 109 -4.67 -12.60 14.44
N LEU A 110 -5.32 -11.57 13.91
CA LEU A 110 -5.43 -10.25 14.52
C LEU A 110 -6.81 -10.13 15.15
N HIS A 111 -6.90 -10.18 16.48
CA HIS A 111 -8.14 -9.91 17.19
C HIS A 111 -8.31 -8.41 17.36
N THR A 112 -9.52 -7.96 17.12
CA THR A 112 -9.88 -6.55 17.03
C THR A 112 -11.04 -6.20 17.93
N GLU A 113 -10.94 -5.04 18.57
CA GLU A 113 -12.03 -4.44 19.34
C GLU A 113 -12.39 -3.06 18.77
N GLY A 114 -13.59 -2.59 19.09
CA GLY A 114 -14.13 -1.31 18.62
C GLY A 114 -14.98 -1.42 17.34
N GLY A 115 -15.50 -0.27 16.89
CA GLY A 115 -16.40 -0.15 15.74
C GLY A 115 -16.27 1.21 15.05
N ALA A 116 -17.05 1.44 13.99
CA ALA A 116 -17.16 2.72 13.29
C ALA A 116 -15.82 3.40 12.87
N GLY A 117 -14.86 2.60 12.39
CA GLY A 117 -13.54 3.10 11.95
C GLY A 117 -12.47 3.15 13.03
N LEU A 118 -12.81 2.75 14.26
CA LEU A 118 -11.88 2.68 15.40
C LEU A 118 -11.50 1.26 15.78
N LYS A 119 -11.59 0.30 14.85
CA LYS A 119 -11.10 -1.06 15.11
C LYS A 119 -9.60 -1.03 15.42
N ARG A 120 -9.22 -1.60 16.56
CA ARG A 120 -7.82 -1.72 17.00
C ARG A 120 -7.46 -3.18 17.18
N VAL A 121 -6.24 -3.54 16.81
CA VAL A 121 -5.69 -4.88 17.08
C VAL A 121 -5.28 -4.93 18.55
N VAL A 122 -6.00 -5.72 19.34
CA VAL A 122 -5.76 -5.87 20.78
C VAL A 122 -5.00 -7.15 21.13
N LYS A 123 -4.97 -8.11 20.20
CA LYS A 123 -4.20 -9.35 20.31
C LYS A 123 -3.74 -9.80 18.94
N LYS A 124 -2.49 -10.24 18.85
CA LYS A 124 -1.89 -10.82 17.64
C LYS A 124 -1.34 -12.20 17.98
N GLU A 125 -1.86 -13.20 17.28
CA GLU A 125 -1.39 -14.59 17.34
C GLU A 125 -0.59 -14.88 16.07
N LEU A 126 0.67 -15.25 16.24
CA LEU A 126 1.58 -15.59 15.15
C LEU A 126 1.52 -17.09 14.83
N ALA A 127 2.02 -17.44 13.64
CA ALA A 127 2.02 -18.82 13.16
C ALA A 127 2.89 -19.78 13.99
N ASP A 128 3.85 -19.26 14.76
CA ASP A 128 4.69 -20.01 15.69
C ASP A 128 4.02 -20.21 17.07
N GLY A 129 2.79 -19.72 17.25
CA GLY A 129 2.06 -19.75 18.52
C GLY A 129 2.37 -18.58 19.45
N SER A 130 3.30 -17.68 19.08
CA SER A 130 3.59 -16.48 19.87
C SER A 130 2.37 -15.56 19.91
N VAL A 131 2.10 -14.99 21.08
CA VAL A 131 0.96 -14.09 21.30
C VAL A 131 1.45 -12.78 21.89
N THR A 132 0.99 -11.67 21.33
CA THR A 132 1.19 -10.32 21.88
C THR A 132 -0.17 -9.66 22.09
N HIS A 133 -0.26 -8.81 23.11
CA HIS A 133 -1.47 -8.05 23.41
C HIS A 133 -1.18 -6.56 23.30
N SER A 134 -2.21 -5.75 23.10
CA SER A 134 -2.06 -4.31 23.04
C SER A 134 -3.23 -3.62 23.72
N GLY A 135 -2.92 -2.71 24.63
CA GLY A 135 -3.89 -1.84 25.30
C GLY A 135 -3.96 -0.49 24.60
N TYR A 136 -5.16 0.10 24.51
CA TYR A 136 -5.35 1.44 23.97
C TYR A 136 -6.21 2.28 24.92
N ASP A 137 -5.94 3.57 24.97
CA ASP A 137 -6.83 4.53 25.63
C ASP A 137 -8.01 4.95 24.72
N ALA A 138 -8.93 5.77 25.26
CA ALA A 138 -10.09 6.26 24.53
C ALA A 138 -9.75 7.15 23.32
N ALA A 139 -8.54 7.71 23.26
CA ALA A 139 -8.05 8.46 22.10
C ALA A 139 -7.39 7.54 21.06
N GLY A 140 -7.31 6.23 21.33
CA GLY A 140 -6.70 5.23 20.47
C GLY A 140 -5.18 5.20 20.53
N ARG A 141 -4.56 5.79 21.56
CA ARG A 141 -3.11 5.74 21.78
C ARG A 141 -2.75 4.44 22.48
N LEU A 142 -1.60 3.86 22.11
CA LEU A 142 -1.09 2.63 22.72
C LEU A 142 -0.70 2.88 24.18
N THR A 143 -1.18 2.05 25.10
CA THR A 143 -0.89 2.12 26.54
C THR A 143 -0.13 0.91 27.07
N ALA A 144 -0.16 -0.23 26.38
CA ALA A 144 0.58 -1.44 26.73
C ALA A 144 0.87 -2.30 25.50
N GLN A 145 1.98 -3.05 25.50
CA GLN A 145 2.37 -4.03 24.47
C GLN A 145 3.11 -5.22 25.08
#